data_AF-A0A9P6QJJ3-F1
#
_entry.id   AF-A0A9P6QJJ3-F1
#
_cell.length_a   1.000
_cell.length_b   1.000
_cell.length_c   1.000
_cell.angle_alpha   90.00
_cell.angle_beta   90.00
_cell.angle_gamma   90.00
#
_symmetry.space_group_name_H-M   'P 1'
#
loop_
_entity.id
_entity.type
_entity.pdbx_description
1 polymer ?
#
loop_
_entity_poly.entity_id
_entity_poly.type
_entity_poly.pdbx_seq_one_letter_code
_entity_poly.pdbx_strand_id
1 'polypeptide(L)'
;MTTTPQNASSQFTRAELAPPRFKVDQQSFMFMDQQPVHVQVTYMDSSCWIWVSAGPSPLMQQTQQLQGRAGAEVGAGGAGGVGGGAFGDLAMAMPPFRAGQPAVSSTLLGSPIDETAAQMARRLATRFKCQFLVNVDIPATLDNAMVMAFSERKVVDILQKSLGPSSVSGSLPPSSTSATPSAAATAGTEINGSVSAP
;
A
#
# COMPACT_ATOMS: atom_id res chain seq x y z
N MET A 1 31.04 -43.34 2.15
CA MET A 1 31.27 -41.96 2.61
C MET A 1 29.90 -41.33 2.80
N THR A 2 29.47 -41.17 4.04
CA THR A 2 28.09 -40.82 4.40
C THR A 2 28.08 -39.39 4.93
N THR A 3 27.51 -38.46 4.17
CA THR A 3 27.41 -37.04 4.54
C THR A 3 26.16 -36.81 5.38
N THR A 4 26.34 -36.59 6.68
CA THR A 4 25.28 -36.25 7.63
C THR A 4 24.75 -34.84 7.37
N PRO A 5 23.43 -34.62 7.20
CA PRO A 5 22.87 -33.29 7.03
C PRO A 5 22.89 -32.53 8.37
N GLN A 6 23.62 -31.42 8.39
CA GLN A 6 23.73 -30.50 9.52
C GLN A 6 22.41 -29.74 9.69
N ASN A 7 21.67 -30.07 10.74
CA ASN A 7 20.39 -29.47 11.09
C ASN A 7 20.61 -28.03 11.59
N ALA A 8 20.41 -27.04 10.72
CA ALA A 8 20.48 -25.63 11.07
C ALA A 8 19.23 -25.24 11.87
N SER A 9 19.30 -25.40 13.19
CA SER A 9 18.29 -24.92 14.13
C SER A 9 18.28 -23.39 14.08
N SER A 10 17.37 -22.80 13.31
CA SER A 10 17.17 -21.36 13.28
C SER A 10 16.67 -20.92 14.66
N GLN A 11 17.58 -20.39 15.47
CA GLN A 11 17.22 -19.83 16.77
C GLN A 11 16.32 -18.62 16.54
N PHE A 12 15.06 -18.75 16.95
CA PHE A 12 14.11 -17.64 16.98
C PHE A 12 14.56 -16.71 18.12
N THR A 13 15.40 -15.72 17.81
CA THR A 13 15.73 -14.68 18.77
C THR A 13 14.46 -13.92 19.08
N ARG A 14 14.00 -14.03 20.33
CA ARG A 14 12.85 -13.28 20.85
C ARG A 14 13.14 -11.81 20.64
N ALA A 15 12.40 -11.15 19.75
CA ALA A 15 12.51 -9.73 19.52
C ALA A 15 12.40 -9.01 20.87
N GLU A 16 13.41 -8.21 21.18
CA GLU A 16 13.47 -7.39 22.39
C GLU A 16 12.21 -6.51 22.43
N LEU A 17 11.47 -6.59 23.54
CA LEU A 17 10.17 -5.95 23.72
C LEU A 17 10.34 -4.45 23.93
N ALA A 18 10.70 -3.72 22.87
CA ALA A 18 10.53 -2.29 22.86
C ALA A 18 9.03 -1.95 23.06
N PRO A 19 8.68 -0.92 23.86
CA PRO A 19 7.30 -0.48 23.98
C PRO A 19 6.72 -0.16 22.59
N PRO A 20 5.50 -0.63 22.28
CA PRO A 20 4.93 -0.48 20.95
C PRO A 20 4.78 1.00 20.60
N ARG A 21 5.34 1.41 19.46
CA ARG A 21 5.28 2.78 18.99
C ARG A 21 4.01 2.95 18.17
N PHE A 22 3.02 3.58 18.79
CA PHE A 22 1.75 3.89 18.15
C PHE A 22 1.67 5.38 17.83
N LYS A 23 1.40 5.71 16.56
CA LYS A 23 1.17 7.10 16.12
C LYS A 23 0.04 7.12 15.09
N VAL A 24 -0.79 8.16 15.14
CA VAL A 24 -1.84 8.39 14.14
C VAL A 24 -1.63 9.75 13.50
N ASP A 25 -1.55 9.79 12.18
CA ASP A 25 -1.58 11.02 11.39
C ASP A 25 -2.88 11.07 10.58
N GLN A 26 -3.62 12.17 10.66
CA GLN A 26 -4.85 12.40 9.90
C GLN A 26 -4.70 13.70 9.10
N GLN A 27 -5.02 13.66 7.82
CA GLN A 27 -4.99 14.82 6.93
C GLN A 27 -6.19 14.79 5.99
N SER A 28 -6.70 15.98 5.64
CA SER A 28 -7.79 16.14 4.70
C SER A 28 -7.33 17.05 3.57
N PHE A 29 -7.63 16.66 2.34
CA PHE A 29 -7.22 17.38 1.14
C PHE A 29 -8.42 17.66 0.26
N MET A 30 -8.49 18.84 -0.34
CA MET A 30 -9.50 19.12 -1.36
C MET A 30 -9.09 18.47 -2.68
N PHE A 31 -9.97 17.65 -3.25
CA PHE A 31 -9.83 17.08 -4.59
C PHE A 31 -10.77 17.82 -5.55
N MET A 32 -10.20 18.39 -6.61
CA MET A 32 -10.90 19.20 -7.63
C MET A 32 -11.82 20.28 -7.03
N ASP A 33 -11.42 20.89 -5.90
CA ASP A 33 -12.13 21.95 -5.17
C ASP A 33 -13.55 21.63 -4.68
N GLN A 34 -14.03 20.40 -4.87
CA GLN A 34 -15.43 20.04 -4.58
C GLN A 34 -15.57 19.00 -3.50
N GLN A 35 -14.61 18.07 -3.37
CA GLN A 35 -14.76 16.95 -2.45
C GLN A 35 -13.51 16.74 -1.58
N PRO A 36 -13.66 16.73 -0.25
CA PRO A 36 -12.55 16.40 0.62
C PRO A 36 -12.23 14.90 0.54
N VAL A 37 -10.94 14.62 0.43
CA VAL A 37 -10.35 13.29 0.60
C VAL A 37 -9.67 13.26 1.97
N HIS A 38 -10.15 12.37 2.82
CA HIS A 38 -9.59 12.15 4.14
C HIS A 38 -8.62 10.98 4.09
N VAL A 39 -7.43 11.18 4.64
CA VAL A 39 -6.38 10.17 4.75
C VAL A 39 -5.99 10.06 6.21
N GLN A 40 -6.09 8.86 6.76
CA GLN A 40 -5.57 8.51 8.07
C GLN A 40 -4.49 7.45 7.91
N VAL A 41 -3.36 7.65 8.58
CA VAL A 41 -2.25 6.71 8.65
C VAL A 41 -1.99 6.39 10.12
N THR A 42 -2.11 5.11 10.47
CA THR A 42 -1.81 4.58 11.79
C THR A 42 -0.50 3.80 11.69
N TYR A 43 0.52 4.30 12.36
CA TYR A 43 1.85 3.69 12.42
C TYR A 43 1.92 2.71 13.59
N MET A 44 2.48 1.55 13.30
CA MET A 44 2.86 0.50 14.27
C MET A 44 4.34 0.17 14.05
N ASP A 45 4.92 -0.69 14.89
CA ASP A 45 6.38 -0.94 14.89
C ASP A 45 6.92 -1.46 13.54
N SER A 46 6.17 -2.35 12.88
CA SER A 46 6.58 -3.01 11.62
C SER A 46 5.52 -2.94 10.53
N SER A 47 4.45 -2.19 10.77
CA SER A 47 3.31 -2.12 9.86
C SER A 47 2.64 -0.75 9.89
N CYS A 48 1.89 -0.45 8.83
CA CYS A 48 1.13 0.77 8.71
C CYS A 48 -0.29 0.44 8.27
N TRP A 49 -1.28 1.00 8.94
CA TRP A 49 -2.67 0.93 8.51
C TRP A 49 -3.09 2.28 7.93
N ILE A 50 -3.51 2.26 6.67
CA ILE A 50 -3.97 3.43 5.92
C ILE A 50 -5.47 3.30 5.71
N TRP A 51 -6.18 4.39 5.97
CA TRP A 51 -7.58 4.57 5.64
C TRP A 51 -7.72 5.78 4.75
N VAL A 52 -8.34 5.58 3.59
CA VAL A 52 -8.65 6.64 2.63
C VAL A 52 -10.15 6.66 2.46
N SER A 53 -10.77 7.83 2.62
CA SER A 53 -12.18 8.02 2.30
C SER A 53 -12.39 9.28 1.49
N ALA A 54 -13.28 9.26 0.51
CA ALA A 54 -13.70 10.45 -0.22
C ALA A 54 -15.18 10.73 0.02
N GLY A 55 -15.52 11.99 0.30
CA GLY A 55 -16.90 12.42 0.53
C GLY A 55 -17.14 13.02 1.93
N PRO A 56 -18.39 13.41 2.23
CA PRO A 56 -18.73 13.99 3.53
C PRO A 56 -18.52 12.95 4.62
N SER A 57 -17.46 13.12 5.42
CA SER A 57 -17.11 12.17 6.47
C SER A 57 -18.34 11.88 7.36
N PRO A 58 -18.74 10.61 7.52
CA PRO A 58 -19.85 10.25 8.40
C PRO A 58 -19.55 10.62 9.86
N LEU A 59 -18.27 10.68 10.24
CA LEU A 59 -17.84 11.17 11.56
C LEU A 59 -18.23 12.64 11.77
N MET A 60 -18.13 13.44 10.70
CA MET A 60 -18.55 14.84 10.72
C MET A 60 -20.08 14.96 10.75
N GLN A 61 -20.79 14.05 10.07
CA GLN A 61 -22.26 13.98 10.19
C GLN A 61 -22.72 13.50 11.58
N GLN A 62 -21.99 12.60 12.25
CA GLN A 62 -22.35 12.13 13.59
C GLN A 62 -22.25 13.26 14.63
N THR A 63 -21.24 14.13 14.49
CA THR A 63 -21.15 15.35 15.32
C THR A 63 -22.31 16.30 15.05
N GLN A 64 -22.78 16.40 13.79
CA GLN A 64 -23.89 17.28 13.44
C GLN A 64 -25.26 16.72 13.83
N GLN A 65 -25.44 15.39 13.82
CA GLN A 65 -26.70 14.74 14.23
C GLN A 65 -26.95 14.81 15.74
N LEU A 66 -25.91 14.89 16.58
CA LEU A 66 -26.07 15.12 18.02
C LEU A 66 -26.61 16.53 18.34
N GLN A 67 -26.56 17.47 17.41
CA GLN A 67 -27.12 18.81 17.57
C GLN A 67 -28.53 18.99 16.99
N GLY A 68 -29.09 17.99 16.27
CA GLY A 68 -30.34 18.16 15.53
C GLY A 68 -31.49 17.19 15.85
N ARG A 69 -31.31 16.17 16.69
CA ARG A 69 -32.29 15.06 16.78
C ARG A 69 -33.33 15.23 17.89
N ALA A 70 -34.25 16.18 17.70
CA ALA A 70 -35.60 16.14 18.25
C ALA A 70 -36.60 16.19 17.09
N GLY A 71 -36.94 15.04 16.51
CA GLY A 71 -38.01 14.95 15.51
C GLY A 71 -37.78 13.90 14.42
N ALA A 72 -38.53 12.80 14.50
CA ALA A 72 -39.10 11.98 13.44
C ALA A 72 -38.44 11.94 12.04
N GLU A 73 -37.98 10.76 11.62
CA GLU A 73 -38.73 9.91 10.67
C GLU A 73 -38.05 8.55 10.51
N VAL A 74 -38.83 7.48 10.66
CA VAL A 74 -38.42 6.10 10.42
C VAL A 74 -38.82 5.77 8.98
N GLY A 75 -37.93 6.09 8.04
CA GLY A 75 -38.09 5.82 6.61
C GLY A 75 -37.63 4.41 6.25
N ALA A 76 -38.50 3.68 5.55
CA ALA A 76 -38.44 2.27 5.24
C ALA A 76 -37.42 1.87 4.16
N GLY A 77 -36.89 0.64 4.30
CA GLY A 77 -36.84 -0.34 3.21
C GLY A 77 -35.89 -0.10 2.03
N GLY A 78 -34.59 0.02 2.28
CA GLY A 78 -33.57 -0.18 1.24
C GLY A 78 -33.22 -1.67 1.12
N ALA A 79 -33.56 -2.26 -0.02
CA ALA A 79 -33.27 -3.65 -0.37
C ALA A 79 -31.78 -4.01 -0.17
N GLY A 80 -31.51 -5.28 0.16
CA GLY A 80 -30.20 -5.84 0.48
C GLY A 80 -29.17 -5.73 -0.66
N GLY A 81 -28.60 -4.53 -0.81
CA GLY A 81 -27.36 -4.30 -1.52
C GLY A 81 -26.19 -4.74 -0.64
N VAL A 82 -25.44 -5.72 -1.12
CA VAL A 82 -24.08 -6.01 -0.67
C VAL A 82 -23.28 -4.69 -0.72
N GLY A 83 -22.98 -4.07 0.42
CA GLY A 83 -22.04 -2.92 0.50
C GLY A 83 -22.55 -1.61 1.12
N GLY A 84 -23.06 -1.64 2.36
CA GLY A 84 -23.46 -0.43 3.10
C GLY A 84 -22.71 -0.19 4.41
N GLY A 85 -21.58 -0.89 4.64
CA GLY A 85 -20.70 -0.67 5.79
C GLY A 85 -19.36 -0.10 5.32
N ALA A 86 -18.83 0.88 6.04
CA ALA A 86 -17.69 1.78 5.74
C ALA A 86 -16.29 1.13 5.52
N PHE A 87 -16.25 -0.15 5.13
CA PHE A 87 -15.05 -0.92 4.82
C PHE A 87 -15.24 -1.54 3.43
N GLY A 88 -15.28 -0.69 2.40
CA GLY A 88 -15.60 -1.08 1.03
C GLY A 88 -14.55 -1.95 0.34
N ASP A 89 -13.26 -1.63 0.52
CA ASP A 89 -12.14 -2.38 -0.04
C ASP A 89 -10.96 -2.37 0.96
N LEU A 90 -10.74 -3.50 1.63
CA LEU A 90 -9.64 -3.70 2.57
C LEU A 90 -8.65 -4.70 1.99
N ALA A 91 -7.40 -4.28 1.80
CA ALA A 91 -6.32 -5.14 1.36
C ALA A 91 -5.11 -5.06 2.29
N MET A 92 -4.34 -6.14 2.31
CA MET A 92 -3.05 -6.24 2.98
C MET A 92 -1.96 -6.48 1.95
N ALA A 93 -0.79 -5.87 2.12
CA ALA A 93 0.40 -6.22 1.39
C ALA A 93 1.62 -6.38 2.30
N MET A 94 2.43 -7.37 1.98
CA MET A 94 3.69 -7.69 2.63
C MET A 94 4.87 -7.30 1.74
N PRO A 95 5.98 -6.81 2.31
CA PRO A 95 7.18 -6.51 1.54
C PRO A 95 7.76 -7.81 0.95
N PRO A 96 8.52 -7.73 -0.16
CA PRO A 96 9.12 -8.92 -0.75
C PRO A 96 10.18 -9.51 0.17
N PHE A 97 10.13 -10.82 0.38
CA PHE A 97 11.10 -11.55 1.22
C PHE A 97 12.51 -11.60 0.62
N ARG A 98 12.63 -11.46 -0.71
CA ARG A 98 13.90 -11.55 -1.44
C ARG A 98 14.01 -10.41 -2.45
N ALA A 99 15.23 -9.94 -2.68
CA ALA A 99 15.49 -8.98 -3.76
C ALA A 99 15.04 -9.57 -5.11
N GLY A 100 14.37 -8.76 -5.92
CA GLY A 100 13.83 -9.17 -7.22
C GLY A 100 12.46 -9.88 -7.18
N GLN A 101 11.91 -10.20 -6.01
CA GLN A 101 10.53 -10.69 -5.90
C GLN A 101 9.54 -9.52 -5.80
N PRO A 102 8.33 -9.63 -6.40
CA PRO A 102 7.27 -8.66 -6.17
C PRO A 102 6.71 -8.77 -4.75
N ALA A 103 6.20 -7.66 -4.21
CA ALA A 103 5.43 -7.69 -2.97
C ALA A 103 4.15 -8.53 -3.15
N VAL A 104 3.77 -9.26 -2.11
CA VAL A 104 2.56 -10.09 -2.09
C VAL A 104 1.43 -9.26 -1.49
N SER A 105 0.27 -9.23 -2.16
CA SER A 105 -0.93 -8.57 -1.65
C SER A 105 -2.11 -9.53 -1.62
N SER A 106 -3.02 -9.34 -0.67
CA SER A 106 -4.24 -10.12 -0.50
C SER A 106 -5.37 -9.18 -0.11
N THR A 107 -6.48 -9.25 -0.84
CA THR A 107 -7.73 -8.56 -0.48
C THR A 107 -8.38 -9.32 0.66
N LEU A 108 -8.65 -8.63 1.77
CA LEU A 108 -9.25 -9.18 2.98
C LEU A 108 -10.77 -9.01 2.98
N LEU A 109 -11.24 -7.84 2.53
CA LEU A 109 -12.65 -7.50 2.37
C LEU A 109 -12.84 -6.73 1.07
N GLY A 110 -13.96 -6.94 0.39
CA GLY A 110 -14.28 -6.28 -0.87
C GLY A 110 -14.44 -7.26 -2.03
N SER A 111 -14.86 -6.73 -3.17
CA SER A 111 -14.94 -7.49 -4.41
C SER A 111 -13.52 -7.68 -4.96
N PRO A 112 -13.11 -8.90 -5.35
CA PRO A 112 -11.81 -9.12 -5.97
C PRO A 112 -11.68 -8.41 -7.33
N ILE A 113 -12.78 -7.89 -7.89
CA ILE A 113 -12.79 -7.10 -9.13
C ILE A 113 -12.10 -5.74 -8.91
N ASP A 114 -12.25 -5.16 -7.72
CA ASP A 114 -11.65 -3.89 -7.38
C ASP A 114 -10.31 -4.14 -6.68
N GLU A 115 -9.27 -4.48 -7.46
CA GLU A 115 -7.91 -4.70 -6.92
C GLU A 115 -7.19 -3.41 -6.51
N THR A 116 -7.92 -2.30 -6.35
CA THR A 116 -7.35 -0.97 -6.25
C THR A 116 -6.61 -0.75 -4.93
N ALA A 117 -7.21 -1.12 -3.79
CA ALA A 117 -6.51 -1.08 -2.50
C ALA A 117 -5.32 -2.05 -2.48
N ALA A 118 -5.45 -3.24 -3.07
CA ALA A 118 -4.39 -4.25 -3.11
C ALA A 118 -3.18 -3.78 -3.92
N GLN A 119 -3.41 -3.13 -5.07
CA GLN A 119 -2.34 -2.56 -5.89
C GLN A 119 -1.63 -1.41 -5.18
N MET A 120 -2.38 -0.51 -4.52
CA MET A 120 -1.79 0.56 -3.71
C MET A 120 -0.95 0.00 -2.56
N ALA A 121 -1.48 -0.97 -1.80
CA ALA A 121 -0.77 -1.63 -0.72
C ALA A 121 0.54 -2.27 -1.21
N ARG A 122 0.52 -2.94 -2.37
CA ARG A 122 1.71 -3.58 -2.97
C ARG A 122 2.81 -2.57 -3.32
N ARG A 123 2.44 -1.43 -3.92
CA ARG A 123 3.39 -0.35 -4.26
C ARG A 123 4.02 0.26 -3.00
N LEU A 124 3.21 0.51 -1.97
CA LEU A 124 3.69 1.02 -0.69
C LEU A 124 4.62 0.02 0.02
N ALA A 125 4.23 -1.26 0.11
CA ALA A 125 5.05 -2.32 0.70
C ALA A 125 6.40 -2.49 -0.02
N THR A 126 6.39 -2.39 -1.35
CA THR A 126 7.62 -2.47 -2.16
C THR A 126 8.56 -1.29 -1.88
N ARG A 127 8.00 -0.09 -1.70
CA ARG A 127 8.74 1.17 -1.54
C ARG A 127 9.29 1.35 -0.12
N PHE A 128 8.48 1.09 0.91
CA PHE A 128 8.83 1.33 2.31
C PHE A 128 9.31 0.07 3.06
N LYS A 129 9.28 -1.10 2.41
CA LYS A 129 9.76 -2.38 2.97
C LYS A 129 9.10 -2.80 4.29
N CYS A 130 7.86 -2.39 4.52
CA CYS A 130 7.05 -2.77 5.67
C CYS A 130 5.67 -3.30 5.23
N GLN A 131 4.94 -3.90 6.18
CA GLN A 131 3.59 -4.41 5.93
C GLN A 131 2.58 -3.26 5.90
N PHE A 132 1.70 -3.25 4.91
CA PHE A 132 0.63 -2.26 4.80
C PHE A 132 -0.74 -2.91 4.86
N LEU A 133 -1.62 -2.34 5.67
CA LEU A 133 -3.06 -2.56 5.62
C LEU A 133 -3.68 -1.31 4.99
N VAL A 134 -4.50 -1.48 3.96
CA VAL A 134 -5.06 -0.36 3.19
C VAL A 134 -6.56 -0.56 3.08
N ASN A 135 -7.32 0.39 3.63
CA ASN A 135 -8.76 0.48 3.43
C ASN A 135 -9.07 1.69 2.55
N VAL A 136 -9.81 1.48 1.47
CA VAL A 136 -10.26 2.52 0.54
C VAL A 136 -11.78 2.55 0.53
N ASP A 137 -12.34 3.69 0.91
CA ASP A 137 -13.76 3.97 0.95
C ASP A 137 -14.07 5.17 0.06
N ILE A 138 -14.04 4.94 -1.26
CA ILE A 138 -14.32 5.96 -2.27
C ILE A 138 -15.65 5.61 -2.94
N PRO A 139 -16.65 6.52 -2.95
CA PRO A 139 -17.92 6.28 -3.60
C PRO A 139 -17.72 6.16 -5.12
N ALA A 140 -18.38 5.18 -5.73
CA ALA A 140 -18.31 4.92 -7.18
C ALA A 140 -18.78 6.08 -8.07
N THR A 141 -19.38 7.13 -7.48
CA THR A 141 -19.75 8.36 -8.18
C THR A 141 -18.55 9.22 -8.57
N LEU A 142 -17.41 9.03 -7.91
CA LEU A 142 -16.17 9.73 -8.22
C LEU A 142 -15.36 8.97 -9.26
N ASP A 143 -14.52 9.69 -10.01
CA ASP A 143 -13.50 9.07 -10.85
C ASP A 143 -12.46 8.38 -9.95
N ASN A 144 -12.71 7.09 -9.68
CA ASN A 144 -11.91 6.26 -8.79
C ASN A 144 -10.42 6.29 -9.18
N ALA A 145 -10.08 6.34 -10.48
CA ALA A 145 -8.70 6.31 -10.92
C ALA A 145 -7.93 7.59 -10.54
N MET A 146 -8.52 8.76 -10.80
CA MET A 146 -7.88 10.04 -10.48
C MET A 146 -7.80 10.28 -8.97
N VAL A 147 -8.87 10.02 -8.23
CA VAL A 147 -8.90 10.18 -6.77
C VAL A 147 -7.88 9.25 -6.12
N MET A 148 -7.75 8.02 -6.61
CA MET A 148 -6.77 7.07 -6.08
C MET A 148 -5.33 7.47 -6.36
N ALA A 149 -5.01 7.93 -7.57
CA ALA A 149 -3.67 8.42 -7.88
C ALA A 149 -3.28 9.61 -7.00
N PHE A 150 -4.24 10.53 -6.78
CA PHE A 150 -4.06 11.67 -5.87
C PHE A 150 -3.86 11.22 -4.42
N SER A 151 -4.72 10.33 -3.92
CA SER A 151 -4.68 9.81 -2.55
C SER A 151 -3.38 9.06 -2.28
N GLU A 152 -2.94 8.20 -3.21
CA GLU A 152 -1.66 7.50 -3.11
C GLU A 152 -0.50 8.48 -3.02
N ARG A 153 -0.50 9.54 -3.85
CA ARG A 153 0.56 10.55 -3.79
C ARG A 153 0.60 11.24 -2.43
N LYS A 154 -0.56 11.60 -1.87
CA LYS A 154 -0.64 12.21 -0.53
C LYS A 154 -0.21 11.26 0.58
N VAL A 155 -0.61 9.99 0.52
CA VAL A 155 -0.16 8.95 1.46
C VAL A 155 1.36 8.84 1.43
N VAL A 156 1.97 8.80 0.25
CA VAL A 156 3.43 8.77 0.10
C VAL A 156 4.08 9.98 0.76
N ASP A 157 3.57 11.19 0.52
CA ASP A 157 4.12 12.41 1.10
C ASP A 157 4.04 12.39 2.65
N ILE A 158 2.91 11.92 3.21
CA ILE A 158 2.72 11.75 4.67
C ILE A 158 3.71 10.72 5.23
N LEU A 159 3.83 9.55 4.58
CA LEU A 159 4.75 8.49 4.98
C LEU A 159 6.20 8.96 4.93
N GLN A 160 6.61 9.70 3.90
CA GLN A 160 7.97 10.23 3.79
C GLN A 160 8.29 11.25 4.90
N LYS A 161 7.31 12.07 5.29
CA LYS A 161 7.47 13.03 6.39
C LYS A 161 7.63 12.33 7.74
N SER A 162 6.89 11.25 7.98
CA SER A 162 6.85 10.57 9.27
C SER A 162 7.89 9.47 9.44
N LEU A 163 8.19 8.72 8.37
CA LEU A 163 9.22 7.66 8.39
C LEU A 163 10.62 8.21 8.11
N GLY A 164 10.74 9.48 7.70
CA GLY A 164 11.98 10.13 7.30
C GLY A 164 12.67 9.44 6.11
N PRO A 165 13.78 9.99 5.60
CA PRO A 165 14.72 9.25 4.75
C PRO A 165 15.52 8.17 5.52
N SER A 166 15.17 7.93 6.79
CA SER A 166 15.85 7.02 7.69
C SER A 166 15.65 5.56 7.30
N SER A 167 16.49 5.03 6.41
CA SER A 167 16.98 3.63 6.45
C SER A 167 17.71 3.14 5.19
N VAL A 168 17.98 3.99 4.18
CA VAL A 168 19.04 3.66 3.20
C VAL A 168 20.43 3.94 3.81
N SER A 169 20.61 3.59 5.08
CA SER A 169 21.91 3.37 5.69
C SER A 169 22.25 1.88 5.62
N GLY A 170 22.01 1.29 4.45
CA GLY A 170 22.87 0.21 4.00
C GLY A 170 24.18 0.86 3.60
N SER A 171 25.07 1.12 4.56
CA SER A 171 26.47 1.32 4.26
C SER A 171 26.96 0.03 3.63
N LEU A 172 26.83 -0.07 2.30
CA LEU A 172 27.61 -1.02 1.53
C LEU A 172 29.06 -0.72 1.87
N PRO A 173 29.85 -1.70 2.38
CA PRO A 173 31.28 -1.52 2.41
C PRO A 173 31.72 -1.21 0.97
N PRO A 174 32.65 -0.26 0.75
CA PRO A 174 33.21 -0.04 -0.57
C PRO A 174 33.91 -1.33 -0.99
N SER A 175 33.21 -2.19 -1.74
CA SER A 175 33.84 -3.30 -2.44
C SER A 175 34.73 -2.67 -3.50
N SER A 176 36.00 -2.56 -3.16
CA SER A 176 37.10 -2.21 -4.05
C SER A 176 37.24 -3.31 -5.09
N THR A 177 36.39 -3.29 -6.11
CA THR A 177 36.53 -4.14 -7.28
C THR A 177 37.55 -3.46 -8.20
N SER A 178 38.80 -3.90 -8.06
CA SER A 178 39.88 -3.63 -9.01
C SER A 178 39.43 -4.07 -10.41
N ALA A 179 39.36 -3.11 -11.32
CA ALA A 179 39.07 -3.33 -12.72
C ALA A 179 40.22 -4.07 -13.40
N THR A 180 39.92 -5.21 -14.02
CA THR A 180 40.78 -5.87 -15.01
C THR A 180 40.08 -5.75 -16.37
N PRO A 181 40.59 -4.93 -17.32
CA PRO A 181 40.06 -4.91 -18.68
C PRO A 181 40.65 -6.09 -19.46
N SER A 182 39.80 -6.99 -19.96
CA SER A 182 40.21 -7.97 -20.97
C SER A 182 39.27 -7.87 -22.16
N ALA A 183 39.83 -7.36 -23.24
CA ALA A 183 39.22 -7.25 -24.55
C ALA A 183 39.10 -8.64 -25.20
N ALA A 184 37.96 -8.91 -25.84
CA ALA A 184 37.91 -9.83 -26.98
C ALA A 184 36.69 -9.53 -27.84
N ALA A 185 36.97 -9.10 -29.06
CA ALA A 185 36.04 -8.97 -30.17
C ALA A 185 35.36 -10.31 -30.49
N THR A 186 34.15 -10.28 -31.08
CA THR A 186 33.78 -11.17 -32.19
C THR A 186 32.60 -10.56 -32.94
N ALA A 187 32.83 -10.41 -34.24
CA ALA A 187 31.88 -9.96 -35.26
C ALA A 187 30.77 -11.00 -35.51
N GLY A 188 29.70 -10.57 -36.16
CA GLY A 188 29.00 -11.45 -37.10
C GLY A 188 27.47 -11.44 -37.02
N THR A 189 26.91 -10.95 -38.12
CA THR A 189 25.91 -11.66 -38.94
C THR A 189 24.53 -11.02 -38.98
N GLU A 190 24.34 -10.28 -40.08
CA GLU A 190 23.08 -10.03 -40.79
C GLU A 190 22.21 -11.29 -40.87
N ILE A 191 20.87 -11.17 -40.70
CA ILE A 191 19.94 -11.82 -41.64
C ILE A 191 18.62 -11.04 -41.74
N ASN A 192 18.33 -10.71 -43.00
CA ASN A 192 17.09 -10.28 -43.65
C ASN A 192 15.81 -11.01 -43.21
N GLY A 193 14.64 -10.37 -43.38
CA GLY A 193 13.36 -11.07 -43.22
C GLY A 193 12.10 -10.23 -43.44
N SER A 194 11.87 -9.76 -44.67
CA SER A 194 10.55 -9.30 -45.12
C SER A 194 9.59 -10.48 -45.24
N VAL A 195 8.36 -10.39 -44.73
CA VAL A 195 7.23 -11.18 -45.26
C VAL A 195 5.96 -10.34 -45.24
N SER A 196 5.29 -10.37 -46.38
CA SER A 196 4.11 -9.64 -46.78
C SER A 196 2.83 -10.48 -46.61
N ALA A 197 1.69 -9.79 -46.54
CA ALA A 197 0.33 -10.20 -46.93
C ALA A 197 -0.46 -11.14 -45.99
N PRO A 198 -1.80 -11.25 -46.14
CA PRO A 198 -2.71 -10.56 -47.07
C PRO A 198 -3.56 -9.41 -46.47
#